data_AF-A0A959STD7-F1
#
_entry.id   AF-A0A959STD7-F1
#
_cell.length_a   1.000
_cell.length_b   1.000
_cell.length_c   1.000
_cell.angle_alpha   90.00
_cell.angle_beta   90.00
_cell.angle_gamma   90.00
#
_symmetry.space_group_name_H-M   'P 1'
#
loop_
_entity.id
_entity.type
_entity.pdbx_description
1 polymer ?
#
loop_
_entity_poly.entity_id
_entity_poly.type
_entity_poly.pdbx_seq_one_letter_code
_entity_poly.pdbx_strand_id
1 'polypeptide(L)'
;MIRTLTPLALLTSTGLLAQPSIPQITLDAGDQLVIDAAFPITGAGPGGNNVTWNFADPGFSSTQWTYTAIPAASAPMAADFPGSTMAFYAEIDQGFILHAFFDLSNGFTDHGEHVSDGVSGISSVNTDPMTFYTTPLLATSSGSDTYGSMEEFAGFPATLSGVHNWTVDGYGTLILPNATYTNVLRIHAQQVETLYVDLGAPFELVTSREEWWWVKAGIPLPLLVFS
;
A
#
# COMPACT_ATOMS: atom_id res chain seq x y z
N MET A 1 -12.71 38.61 -60.56
CA MET A 1 -13.25 38.29 -59.21
C MET A 1 -12.49 37.07 -58.71
N ILE A 2 -11.44 37.27 -57.92
CA ILE A 2 -10.52 36.20 -57.48
C ILE A 2 -11.08 35.62 -56.18
N ARG A 3 -11.42 34.33 -56.18
CA ARG A 3 -11.90 33.60 -55.00
C ARG A 3 -10.71 32.97 -54.29
N THR A 4 -10.36 33.51 -53.13
CA THR A 4 -9.33 32.98 -52.25
C THR A 4 -9.90 31.76 -51.52
N LEU A 5 -9.30 30.58 -51.70
CA LEU A 5 -9.59 29.37 -50.95
C LEU A 5 -8.91 29.46 -49.58
N THR A 6 -9.71 29.55 -48.52
CA THR A 6 -9.23 29.44 -47.14
C THR A 6 -8.95 27.96 -46.83
N PRO A 7 -7.73 27.57 -46.43
CA PRO A 7 -7.48 26.20 -46.01
C PRO A 7 -8.21 25.90 -44.70
N LEU A 8 -9.01 24.85 -44.70
CA LEU A 8 -9.66 24.30 -43.52
C LEU A 8 -8.60 23.60 -42.66
N ALA A 9 -8.27 24.19 -41.51
CA ALA A 9 -7.37 23.57 -40.54
C ALA A 9 -8.04 22.33 -39.93
N LEU A 10 -7.51 21.15 -40.24
CA LEU A 10 -7.92 19.89 -39.64
C LEU A 10 -7.35 19.82 -38.22
N LEU A 11 -8.16 20.18 -37.22
CA LEU A 11 -7.85 19.92 -35.81
C LEU A 11 -7.87 18.40 -35.59
N THR A 12 -6.70 17.77 -35.55
CA THR A 12 -6.56 16.41 -35.05
C THR A 12 -6.90 16.43 -33.57
N SER A 13 -8.07 15.90 -33.20
CA SER A 13 -8.39 15.63 -31.81
C SER A 13 -7.44 14.54 -31.31
N THR A 14 -6.34 14.94 -30.67
CA THR A 14 -5.61 14.02 -29.81
C THR A 14 -6.58 13.67 -28.68
N GLY A 15 -7.11 12.45 -28.71
CA GLY A 15 -7.87 11.92 -27.58
C GLY A 15 -6.93 11.83 -26.40
N LEU A 16 -6.87 12.88 -25.58
CA LEU A 16 -6.31 12.78 -24.24
C LEU A 16 -7.18 11.74 -23.53
N LEU A 17 -6.69 10.50 -23.43
CA LEU A 17 -7.22 9.59 -22.43
C LEU A 17 -6.95 10.26 -21.08
N ALA A 18 -8.02 10.60 -20.37
CA ALA A 18 -7.91 11.17 -19.05
C ALA A 18 -7.06 10.23 -18.18
N GLN A 19 -6.04 10.78 -17.53
CA GLN A 19 -5.19 9.98 -16.66
C GLN A 19 -6.05 9.41 -15.52
N PRO A 20 -5.82 8.15 -15.12
CA PRO A 20 -6.51 7.59 -13.98
C PRO A 20 -6.19 8.41 -12.73
N SER A 21 -7.19 8.55 -11.87
CA SER A 21 -7.04 9.11 -10.54
C SER A 21 -7.72 8.19 -9.54
N ILE A 22 -7.18 8.12 -8.34
CA ILE A 22 -7.80 7.42 -7.23
C ILE A 22 -8.34 8.49 -6.30
N PRO A 23 -9.68 8.60 -6.15
CA PRO A 23 -10.27 9.52 -5.18
C PRO A 23 -9.96 9.04 -3.76
N GLN A 24 -10.56 9.68 -2.76
CA GLN A 24 -10.50 9.15 -1.40
C GLN A 24 -10.95 7.68 -1.38
N ILE A 25 -10.16 6.86 -0.70
CA ILE A 25 -10.46 5.45 -0.51
C ILE A 25 -11.51 5.31 0.58
N THR A 26 -12.48 4.42 0.35
CA THR A 26 -13.49 4.06 1.34
C THR A 26 -13.51 2.55 1.50
N LEU A 27 -13.54 2.10 2.74
CA LEU A 27 -13.61 0.70 3.13
C LEU A 27 -14.70 0.57 4.19
N ASP A 28 -15.63 -0.37 4.00
CA ASP A 28 -16.70 -0.61 4.94
C ASP A 28 -16.37 -1.80 5.85
N ALA A 29 -16.91 -1.79 7.08
CA ALA A 29 -16.78 -2.93 7.98
C ALA A 29 -17.43 -4.18 7.37
N GLY A 30 -16.68 -5.28 7.33
CA GLY A 30 -17.07 -6.54 6.71
C GLY A 30 -16.53 -6.74 5.30
N ASP A 31 -15.95 -5.70 4.67
CA ASP A 31 -15.24 -5.88 3.40
C ASP A 31 -14.09 -6.87 3.57
N GLN A 32 -13.93 -7.76 2.59
CA GLN A 32 -12.88 -8.77 2.58
C GLN A 32 -11.95 -8.59 1.38
N LEU A 33 -10.65 -8.79 1.63
CA LEU A 33 -9.63 -8.87 0.60
C LEU A 33 -8.83 -10.15 0.77
N VAL A 34 -8.52 -10.79 -0.35
CA VAL A 34 -7.51 -11.85 -0.40
C VAL A 34 -6.20 -11.25 -0.90
N ILE A 35 -5.16 -11.31 -0.08
CA ILE A 35 -3.81 -10.90 -0.45
C ILE A 35 -2.96 -12.16 -0.61
N ASP A 36 -2.26 -12.23 -1.74
CA ASP A 36 -1.21 -13.21 -1.98
C ASP A 36 0.14 -12.60 -1.60
N ALA A 37 0.56 -12.82 -0.35
CA ALA A 37 1.79 -12.25 0.18
C ALA A 37 3.06 -12.81 -0.50
N ALA A 38 2.93 -13.96 -1.16
CA ALA A 38 4.02 -14.63 -1.87
C ALA A 38 3.77 -14.66 -3.38
N PHE A 39 3.10 -13.64 -3.93
CA PHE A 39 2.77 -13.58 -5.35
C PHE A 39 4.05 -13.71 -6.20
N PRO A 40 4.17 -14.75 -7.04
CA PRO A 40 5.45 -15.24 -7.55
C PRO A 40 5.95 -14.45 -8.77
N ILE A 41 6.24 -13.17 -8.59
CA ILE A 41 6.89 -12.32 -9.61
C ILE A 41 8.31 -11.95 -9.19
N THR A 42 9.18 -11.73 -10.18
CA THR A 42 10.60 -11.42 -9.96
C THR A 42 10.94 -9.96 -10.23
N GLY A 43 9.94 -9.13 -10.53
CA GLY A 43 10.13 -7.72 -10.81
C GLY A 43 8.83 -7.00 -11.13
N ALA A 44 8.79 -5.71 -10.82
CA ALA A 44 7.60 -4.88 -11.03
C ALA A 44 7.33 -4.54 -12.51
N GLY A 45 8.28 -4.78 -13.41
CA GLY A 45 8.19 -4.31 -14.80
C GLY A 45 8.38 -2.79 -14.93
N PRO A 46 8.23 -2.23 -16.15
CA PRO A 46 8.54 -0.83 -16.41
C PRO A 46 7.52 0.14 -15.79
N GLY A 47 7.98 1.34 -15.45
CA GLY A 47 7.12 2.49 -15.14
C GLY A 47 6.71 3.25 -16.41
N GLY A 48 5.90 4.28 -16.24
CA GLY A 48 5.48 5.19 -17.30
C GLY A 48 4.00 5.11 -17.68
N ASN A 49 3.67 5.75 -18.80
CA ASN A 49 2.29 5.96 -19.21
C ASN A 49 1.76 4.83 -20.09
N ASN A 50 0.54 4.37 -19.82
CA ASN A 50 -0.15 3.31 -20.56
C ASN A 50 0.63 1.98 -20.60
N VAL A 51 1.27 1.62 -19.49
CA VAL A 51 2.01 0.36 -19.37
C VAL A 51 1.05 -0.82 -19.25
N THR A 52 1.42 -1.97 -19.81
CA THR A 52 0.76 -3.25 -19.51
C THR A 52 1.66 -4.08 -18.61
N TRP A 53 1.26 -4.29 -17.37
CA TRP A 53 1.88 -5.22 -16.43
C TRP A 53 1.13 -6.55 -16.53
N ASN A 54 1.75 -7.56 -17.13
CA ASN A 54 1.14 -8.87 -17.30
C ASN A 54 1.79 -9.89 -16.37
N PHE A 55 1.02 -10.30 -15.35
CA PHE A 55 1.37 -11.31 -14.37
C PHE A 55 0.32 -12.43 -14.31
N ALA A 56 -0.31 -12.75 -15.45
CA ALA A 56 -1.27 -13.85 -15.53
C ALA A 56 -0.64 -15.21 -15.21
N ASP A 57 0.66 -15.38 -15.50
CA ASP A 57 1.48 -16.53 -15.15
C ASP A 57 2.53 -16.10 -14.11
N PRO A 58 2.85 -16.92 -13.09
CA PRO A 58 2.55 -18.36 -13.00
C PRO A 58 1.24 -18.71 -12.24
N GLY A 59 0.43 -17.73 -11.85
CA GLY A 59 -0.75 -17.92 -11.01
C GLY A 59 -0.55 -17.44 -9.57
N PHE A 60 -1.60 -17.52 -8.75
CA PHE A 60 -1.49 -17.21 -7.32
C PHE A 60 -0.72 -18.32 -6.58
N SER A 61 -0.02 -17.92 -5.52
CA SER A 61 0.63 -18.81 -4.58
C SER A 61 -0.39 -19.55 -3.71
N SER A 62 0.09 -20.56 -2.98
CA SER A 62 -0.70 -21.26 -1.97
C SER A 62 -0.89 -20.46 -0.68
N THR A 63 -0.15 -19.37 -0.50
CA THR A 63 -0.15 -18.55 0.72
C THR A 63 -0.97 -17.29 0.47
N GLN A 64 -2.29 -17.46 0.57
CA GLN A 64 -3.25 -16.38 0.46
C GLN A 64 -3.90 -16.16 1.82
N TRP A 65 -3.91 -14.92 2.28
CA TRP A 65 -4.56 -14.53 3.53
C TRP A 65 -5.79 -13.69 3.22
N THR A 66 -6.87 -13.96 3.96
CA THR A 66 -8.10 -13.17 3.87
C THR A 66 -8.11 -12.15 5.00
N TYR A 67 -8.02 -10.88 4.62
CA TYR A 67 -8.15 -9.74 5.52
C TYR A 67 -9.60 -9.29 5.52
N THR A 68 -10.18 -9.13 6.71
CA THR A 68 -11.51 -8.58 6.92
C THR A 68 -11.40 -7.22 7.57
N ALA A 69 -12.01 -6.21 6.96
CA ALA A 69 -12.08 -4.87 7.51
C ALA A 69 -13.04 -4.84 8.71
N ILE A 70 -12.58 -4.30 9.84
CA ILE A 70 -13.39 -4.09 11.04
C ILE A 70 -13.16 -2.67 11.58
N PRO A 71 -14.10 -2.09 12.32
CA PRO A 71 -13.85 -0.82 13.01
C PRO A 71 -12.70 -1.00 14.01
N ALA A 72 -11.74 -0.06 14.04
CA ALA A 72 -10.58 -0.14 14.93
C ALA A 72 -11.01 -0.35 16.39
N ALA A 73 -12.03 0.39 16.84
CA ALA A 73 -12.56 0.30 18.21
C ALA A 73 -13.14 -1.08 18.59
N SER A 74 -13.37 -1.98 17.63
CA SER A 74 -13.84 -3.36 17.89
C SER A 74 -12.71 -4.39 17.98
N ALA A 75 -11.50 -4.01 17.56
CA ALA A 75 -10.34 -4.90 17.59
C ALA A 75 -9.73 -4.99 19.00
N PRO A 76 -9.10 -6.11 19.37
CA PRO A 76 -8.23 -6.20 20.54
C PRO A 76 -7.14 -5.13 20.49
N MET A 77 -6.70 -4.61 21.64
CA MET A 77 -5.62 -3.61 21.73
C MET A 77 -5.90 -2.25 21.08
N ALA A 78 -7.13 -1.97 20.63
CA ALA A 78 -7.49 -0.71 19.98
C ALA A 78 -7.11 0.57 20.76
N ALA A 79 -7.04 0.49 22.09
CA ALA A 79 -6.63 1.61 22.94
C ALA A 79 -5.18 2.06 22.70
N ASP A 80 -4.32 1.18 22.20
CA ASP A 80 -2.91 1.44 21.93
C ASP A 80 -2.68 2.11 20.57
N PHE A 81 -3.70 2.14 19.71
CA PHE A 81 -3.64 2.68 18.35
C PHE A 81 -4.55 3.91 18.18
N PRO A 82 -4.35 5.00 18.96
CA PRO A 82 -5.18 6.18 18.85
C PRO A 82 -5.04 6.80 17.46
N GLY A 83 -6.17 7.21 16.88
CA GLY A 83 -6.22 7.83 15.54
C GLY A 83 -6.59 6.84 14.43
N SER A 84 -6.43 5.53 14.63
CA SER A 84 -6.94 4.52 13.71
C SER A 84 -8.47 4.55 13.67
N THR A 85 -9.04 4.43 12.47
CA THR A 85 -10.49 4.35 12.28
C THR A 85 -10.94 2.94 11.91
N MET A 86 -10.05 2.17 11.28
CA MET A 86 -10.28 0.80 10.84
C MET A 86 -9.11 -0.10 11.28
N ALA A 87 -9.37 -1.39 11.31
CA ALA A 87 -8.35 -2.42 11.42
C ALA A 87 -8.63 -3.54 10.42
N PHE A 88 -7.58 -4.19 9.93
CA PHE A 88 -7.72 -5.47 9.25
C PHE A 88 -7.52 -6.60 10.23
N TYR A 89 -8.47 -7.53 10.25
CA TYR A 89 -8.36 -8.81 10.93
C TYR A 89 -8.00 -9.90 9.92
N ALA A 90 -6.96 -10.69 10.21
CA ALA A 90 -6.62 -11.87 9.43
C ALA A 90 -6.14 -13.01 10.35
N GLU A 91 -6.58 -14.23 10.05
CA GLU A 91 -5.90 -15.44 10.54
C GLU A 91 -4.75 -15.73 9.59
N ILE A 92 -3.52 -15.57 10.08
CA ILE A 92 -2.29 -15.84 9.35
C ILE A 92 -1.72 -17.20 9.78
N ASP A 93 -0.56 -17.56 9.23
CA ASP A 93 0.04 -18.87 9.39
C ASP A 93 0.12 -19.33 10.86
N GLN A 94 -0.05 -20.63 11.07
CA GLN A 94 0.05 -21.29 12.38
C GLN A 94 -0.99 -20.83 13.43
N GLY A 95 -2.09 -20.20 13.00
CA GLY A 95 -3.20 -19.81 13.88
C GLY A 95 -2.98 -18.49 14.61
N PHE A 96 -1.99 -17.70 14.19
CA PHE A 96 -1.83 -16.33 14.66
C PHE A 96 -2.92 -15.43 14.08
N ILE A 97 -3.35 -14.46 14.87
CA ILE A 97 -4.34 -13.46 14.51
C ILE A 97 -3.63 -12.11 14.40
N LEU A 98 -3.68 -11.52 13.22
CA LEU A 98 -3.17 -10.18 12.93
C LEU A 98 -4.32 -9.17 12.99
N HIS A 99 -4.05 -8.05 13.68
CA HIS A 99 -4.82 -6.81 13.61
C HIS A 99 -3.91 -5.67 13.16
N ALA A 100 -4.06 -5.20 11.92
CA ALA A 100 -3.32 -4.03 11.41
C ALA A 100 -4.23 -2.79 11.47
N PHE A 101 -3.82 -1.74 12.17
CA PHE A 101 -4.62 -0.56 12.49
C PHE A 101 -4.28 0.60 11.56
N PHE A 102 -5.28 1.22 10.93
CA PHE A 102 -5.04 2.26 9.94
C PHE A 102 -6.16 3.29 9.88
N ASP A 103 -5.89 4.36 9.15
CA ASP A 103 -6.86 5.39 8.76
C ASP A 103 -6.83 5.64 7.25
N LEU A 104 -8.03 5.88 6.69
CA LEU A 104 -8.22 6.12 5.26
C LEU A 104 -8.75 7.54 4.93
N SER A 105 -8.76 8.46 5.90
CA SER A 105 -9.40 9.77 5.73
C SER A 105 -8.73 10.64 4.67
N ASN A 106 -7.40 10.58 4.56
CA ASN A 106 -6.59 11.41 3.64
C ASN A 106 -5.56 10.62 2.82
N GLY A 107 -5.68 9.30 2.76
CA GLY A 107 -4.60 8.44 2.27
C GLY A 107 -4.69 7.04 2.84
N PHE A 108 -3.59 6.32 2.84
CA PHE A 108 -3.42 5.14 3.69
C PHE A 108 -2.39 5.52 4.75
N THR A 109 -2.84 5.67 5.99
CA THR A 109 -1.98 5.90 7.15
C THR A 109 -2.03 4.71 8.09
N ASP A 110 -0.88 4.10 8.36
CA ASP A 110 -0.71 2.96 9.25
C ASP A 110 -0.32 3.41 10.66
N HIS A 111 -1.06 2.91 11.64
CA HIS A 111 -0.85 3.15 13.06
C HIS A 111 -0.10 2.00 13.73
N GLY A 112 0.16 0.91 13.01
CA GLY A 112 0.87 -0.27 13.49
C GLY A 112 -0.03 -1.49 13.58
N GLU A 113 0.48 -2.53 14.22
CA GLU A 113 -0.16 -3.83 14.22
C GLU A 113 -0.03 -4.57 15.56
N HIS A 114 -0.93 -5.51 15.76
CA HIS A 114 -0.90 -6.46 16.86
C HIS A 114 -1.08 -7.89 16.33
N VAL A 115 -0.14 -8.77 16.66
CA VAL A 115 -0.19 -10.19 16.31
C VAL A 115 -0.26 -11.01 17.59
N SER A 116 -1.18 -11.98 17.65
CA SER A 116 -1.34 -12.84 18.84
C SER A 116 -1.68 -14.28 18.48
N ASP A 117 -1.33 -15.23 19.35
CA ASP A 117 -1.77 -16.63 19.28
C ASP A 117 -3.04 -16.90 20.12
N GLY A 118 -3.70 -15.84 20.59
CA GLY A 118 -4.83 -15.90 21.53
C GLY A 118 -4.44 -16.03 23.01
N VAL A 119 -3.15 -16.20 23.33
CA VAL A 119 -2.64 -16.25 24.72
C VAL A 119 -1.62 -15.13 24.97
N SER A 120 -0.69 -14.96 24.04
CA SER A 120 0.36 -13.96 24.02
C SER A 120 0.32 -13.20 22.69
N GLY A 121 0.86 -11.98 22.69
CA GLY A 121 0.92 -11.18 21.49
C GLY A 121 2.01 -10.16 21.55
N ILE A 122 2.38 -9.67 20.37
CA ILE A 122 3.39 -8.65 20.14
C ILE A 122 2.70 -7.53 19.39
N SER A 123 3.01 -6.29 19.75
CA SER A 123 2.54 -5.10 19.05
C SER A 123 3.73 -4.32 18.50
N SER A 124 3.59 -3.82 17.27
CA SER A 124 4.38 -2.68 16.78
C SER A 124 3.44 -1.49 16.79
N VAL A 125 3.72 -0.49 17.65
CA VAL A 125 2.85 0.67 17.83
C VAL A 125 3.54 1.90 17.27
N ASN A 126 3.00 2.45 16.17
CA ASN A 126 3.54 3.64 15.57
C ASN A 126 3.28 4.85 16.48
N THR A 127 4.36 5.36 17.08
CA THR A 127 4.35 6.59 17.88
C THR A 127 4.21 7.83 17.00
N ASP A 128 4.66 7.72 15.76
CA ASP A 128 4.41 8.64 14.66
C ASP A 128 3.92 7.79 13.46
N PRO A 129 2.60 7.78 13.16
CA PRO A 129 2.01 6.94 12.12
C PRO A 129 2.60 7.15 10.73
N MET A 130 2.77 6.06 9.99
CA MET A 130 3.34 6.09 8.63
C MET A 130 2.25 6.27 7.57
N THR A 131 2.37 7.29 6.73
CA THR A 131 1.49 7.51 5.58
C THR A 131 2.10 6.94 4.31
N PHE A 132 1.57 5.80 3.85
CA PHE A 132 2.04 5.12 2.63
C PHE A 132 1.85 5.96 1.37
N TYR A 133 0.69 6.62 1.25
CA TYR A 133 0.37 7.58 0.20
C TYR A 133 -0.85 8.40 0.58
N THR A 134 -1.03 9.54 -0.08
CA THR A 134 -2.19 10.43 0.14
C THR A 134 -3.19 10.32 -0.99
N THR A 135 -4.45 10.67 -0.69
CA THR A 135 -5.51 10.78 -1.70
C THR A 135 -6.04 12.22 -1.80
N PRO A 136 -6.51 12.68 -2.98
CA PRO A 136 -6.60 11.94 -4.24
C PRO A 136 -5.22 11.67 -4.86
N LEU A 137 -5.04 10.44 -5.37
CA LEU A 137 -3.82 10.01 -6.03
C LEU A 137 -3.91 10.25 -7.55
N LEU A 138 -2.89 10.89 -8.10
CA LEU A 138 -2.76 11.21 -9.53
C LEU A 138 -1.51 10.56 -10.09
N ALA A 139 -1.41 10.45 -11.43
CA ALA A 139 -0.22 9.91 -12.10
C ALA A 139 1.08 10.73 -11.86
N THR A 140 0.98 11.91 -11.27
CA THR A 140 2.10 12.79 -10.90
C THR A 140 2.26 12.95 -9.39
N SER A 141 1.48 12.22 -8.59
CA SER A 141 1.55 12.31 -7.13
C SER A 141 2.87 11.73 -6.62
N SER A 142 3.45 12.40 -5.65
CA SER A 142 4.58 11.91 -4.87
C SER A 142 4.49 12.47 -3.46
N GLY A 143 5.22 11.85 -2.54
CA GLY A 143 5.27 12.27 -1.16
C GLY A 143 6.44 11.66 -0.41
N SER A 144 6.62 12.14 0.80
CA SER A 144 7.58 11.61 1.76
C SER A 144 6.98 11.75 3.15
N ASP A 145 7.35 10.81 4.01
CA ASP A 145 6.96 10.79 5.41
C ASP A 145 8.13 10.35 6.28
N THR A 146 8.18 10.86 7.50
CA THR A 146 9.06 10.36 8.56
C THR A 146 8.18 9.79 9.64
N TYR A 147 8.51 8.61 10.14
CA TYR A 147 7.65 7.91 11.10
C TYR A 147 8.51 7.21 12.16
N GLY A 148 7.85 6.70 13.20
CA GLY A 148 8.53 6.00 14.28
C GLY A 148 7.61 5.06 15.04
N SER A 149 8.16 3.95 15.50
CA SER A 149 7.44 2.89 16.20
C SER A 149 8.14 2.45 17.48
N MET A 150 7.35 1.98 18.43
CA MET A 150 7.82 1.18 19.56
C MET A 150 7.57 -0.29 19.24
N GLU A 151 8.64 -1.08 19.29
CA GLU A 151 8.62 -2.49 18.90
C GLU A 151 9.21 -3.38 20.00
N GLU A 152 9.03 -4.69 19.83
CA GLU A 152 9.76 -5.70 20.59
C GLU A 152 10.74 -6.42 19.68
N PHE A 153 12.04 -6.33 19.99
CA PHE A 153 13.09 -7.06 19.29
C PHE A 153 13.72 -8.10 20.21
N ALA A 154 13.47 -9.38 19.91
CA ALA A 154 13.98 -10.52 20.69
C ALA A 154 13.68 -10.43 22.20
N GLY A 155 12.50 -9.92 22.58
CA GLY A 155 12.08 -9.74 23.97
C GLY A 155 12.57 -8.46 24.64
N PHE A 156 13.24 -7.57 23.90
CA PHE A 156 13.71 -6.27 24.39
C PHE A 156 12.90 -5.13 23.74
N PRO A 157 12.56 -4.08 24.49
CA PRO A 157 11.98 -2.87 23.90
C PRO A 157 12.94 -2.28 22.88
N ALA A 158 12.43 -2.01 21.69
CA ALA A 158 13.16 -1.38 20.60
C ALA A 158 12.38 -0.15 20.11
N THR A 159 13.12 0.79 19.52
CA THR A 159 12.56 1.95 18.84
C THR A 159 12.93 1.87 17.38
N LEU A 160 11.97 2.06 16.50
CA LEU A 160 12.17 2.18 15.07
C LEU A 160 11.91 3.62 14.64
N SER A 161 12.76 4.13 13.76
CA SER A 161 12.52 5.40 13.06
C SER A 161 12.77 5.20 11.58
N GLY A 162 11.94 5.77 10.73
CA GLY A 162 12.04 5.56 9.29
C GLY A 162 11.73 6.78 8.46
N VAL A 163 12.17 6.72 7.21
CA VAL A 163 11.78 7.64 6.14
C VAL A 163 11.16 6.82 5.02
N HIS A 164 9.95 7.20 4.64
CA HIS A 164 9.21 6.66 3.51
C HIS A 164 9.18 7.69 2.40
N ASN A 165 9.54 7.30 1.19
CA ASN A 165 9.41 8.14 -0.01
C ASN A 165 8.59 7.37 -1.03
N TRP A 166 7.63 8.02 -1.67
CA TRP A 166 6.82 7.37 -2.69
C TRP A 166 6.54 8.29 -3.86
N THR A 167 6.37 7.68 -5.03
CA THR A 167 5.96 8.35 -6.26
C THR A 167 5.04 7.45 -7.05
N VAL A 168 4.04 8.01 -7.70
CA VAL A 168 3.33 7.30 -8.76
C VAL A 168 4.22 7.30 -9.99
N ASP A 169 4.74 6.13 -10.34
CA ASP A 169 5.76 5.99 -11.38
C ASP A 169 5.19 5.50 -12.71
N GLY A 170 3.92 5.12 -12.75
CA GLY A 170 3.25 4.71 -13.97
C GLY A 170 1.75 4.49 -13.83
N TYR A 171 1.10 4.35 -14.98
CA TYR A 171 -0.30 3.96 -15.06
C TYR A 171 -0.59 3.09 -16.28
N GLY A 172 -1.62 2.25 -16.19
CA GLY A 172 -2.07 1.47 -17.34
C GLY A 172 -2.95 0.27 -16.98
N THR A 173 -2.62 -0.89 -17.53
CA THR A 173 -3.38 -2.13 -17.40
C THR A 173 -2.57 -3.17 -16.61
N LEU A 174 -3.17 -3.72 -15.56
CA LEU A 174 -2.65 -4.85 -14.80
C LEU A 174 -3.42 -6.10 -15.16
N ILE A 175 -2.73 -7.15 -15.59
CA ILE A 175 -3.32 -8.47 -15.87
C ILE A 175 -2.84 -9.41 -14.77
N LEU A 176 -3.77 -9.89 -13.95
CA LEU A 176 -3.54 -10.90 -12.92
C LEU A 176 -4.22 -12.22 -13.32
N PRO A 177 -3.91 -13.34 -12.65
CA PRO A 177 -4.49 -14.65 -13.00
C PRO A 177 -6.03 -14.67 -12.93
N ASN A 178 -6.64 -13.83 -12.08
CA ASN A 178 -8.09 -13.74 -11.93
C ASN A 178 -8.77 -12.77 -12.92
N ALA A 179 -8.10 -11.68 -13.31
CA ALA A 179 -8.75 -10.59 -14.03
C ALA A 179 -7.77 -9.63 -14.70
N THR A 180 -8.31 -8.84 -15.64
CA THR A 180 -7.64 -7.68 -16.23
C THR A 180 -8.22 -6.39 -15.64
N TYR A 181 -7.35 -5.57 -15.05
CA TYR A 181 -7.67 -4.30 -14.43
C TYR A 181 -7.10 -3.16 -15.28
N THR A 182 -7.96 -2.34 -15.88
CA THR A 182 -7.56 -1.11 -16.56
C THR A 182 -7.56 0.08 -15.60
N ASN A 183 -6.92 1.19 -15.98
CA ASN A 183 -6.88 2.42 -15.19
C ASN A 183 -6.25 2.21 -13.80
N VAL A 184 -5.14 1.47 -13.76
CA VAL A 184 -4.35 1.17 -12.56
C VAL A 184 -3.21 2.19 -12.46
N LEU A 185 -2.99 2.74 -11.26
CA LEU A 185 -1.79 3.49 -10.92
C LEU A 185 -0.79 2.54 -10.24
N ARG A 186 0.50 2.74 -10.49
CA ARG A 186 1.55 2.07 -9.73
C ARG A 186 2.31 3.07 -8.87
N ILE A 187 2.34 2.80 -7.58
CA ILE A 187 3.15 3.53 -6.61
C ILE A 187 4.47 2.78 -6.50
N HIS A 188 5.58 3.50 -6.59
CA HIS A 188 6.92 3.04 -6.25
C HIS A 188 7.35 3.72 -4.97
N ALA A 189 7.75 2.94 -3.98
CA ALA A 189 8.15 3.42 -2.67
C ALA A 189 9.56 2.94 -2.30
N GLN A 190 10.26 3.78 -1.55
CA GLN A 190 11.53 3.45 -0.92
C GLN A 190 11.46 3.82 0.57
N GLN A 191 11.81 2.85 1.39
CA GLN A 191 11.83 2.95 2.84
C GLN A 191 13.25 2.73 3.34
N VAL A 192 13.64 3.55 4.31
CA VAL A 192 14.89 3.38 5.07
C VAL A 192 14.52 3.49 6.54
N GLU A 193 14.88 2.46 7.30
CA GLU A 193 14.57 2.36 8.73
C GLU A 193 15.85 2.18 9.52
N THR A 194 15.82 2.73 10.73
CA THR A 194 16.81 2.50 11.76
C THR A 194 16.10 1.92 12.97
N LEU A 195 16.43 0.68 13.30
CA LEU A 195 16.04 0.01 14.53
C LEU A 195 17.14 0.22 15.58
N TYR A 196 16.74 0.69 16.76
CA TYR A 196 17.61 0.83 17.92
C TYR A 196 17.10 -0.04 19.07
N VAL A 197 18.00 -0.79 19.70
CA VAL A 197 17.71 -1.59 20.90
C VAL A 197 18.91 -1.57 21.85
N ASP A 198 18.63 -1.52 23.16
CA ASP A 198 19.65 -1.64 24.20
C ASP A 198 19.65 -3.05 24.78
N LEU A 199 20.68 -3.83 24.44
CA LEU A 199 20.88 -5.21 24.91
C LEU A 199 21.90 -5.28 26.07
N GLY A 200 22.03 -4.20 26.85
CA GLY A 200 23.15 -3.95 27.76
C GLY A 200 24.34 -3.26 27.08
N ALA A 201 24.24 -3.06 25.77
CA ALA A 201 25.01 -2.14 24.96
C ALA A 201 24.12 -1.67 23.78
N PRO A 202 24.24 -0.40 23.33
CA PRO A 202 23.50 0.10 22.19
C PRO A 202 23.77 -0.74 20.93
N PHE A 203 22.69 -1.23 20.31
CA PHE A 203 22.71 -1.87 19.00
C PHE A 203 21.81 -1.08 18.05
N GLU A 204 22.32 -0.86 16.83
CA GLU A 204 21.63 -0.15 15.77
C GLU A 204 21.68 -0.98 14.48
N LEU A 205 20.54 -1.14 13.82
CA LEU A 205 20.40 -1.81 12.54
C LEU A 205 19.71 -0.88 11.56
N VAL A 206 20.30 -0.68 10.38
CA VAL A 206 19.72 0.09 9.29
C VAL A 206 19.30 -0.85 8.17
N THR A 207 18.04 -0.76 7.76
CA THR A 207 17.45 -1.52 6.66
C THR A 207 16.94 -0.58 5.58
N SER A 208 16.91 -1.08 4.33
CA SER A 208 16.25 -0.39 3.24
C SER A 208 15.41 -1.39 2.45
N ARG A 209 14.21 -0.94 2.08
CA ARG A 209 13.22 -1.72 1.33
C ARG A 209 12.70 -0.88 0.18
N GLU A 210 12.40 -1.54 -0.91
CA GLU A 210 11.78 -0.96 -2.09
C GLU A 210 10.45 -1.69 -2.33
N GLU A 211 9.39 -0.98 -2.69
CA GLU A 211 8.08 -1.58 -2.89
C GLU A 211 7.34 -1.00 -4.10
N TRP A 212 6.48 -1.81 -4.71
CA TRP A 212 5.57 -1.42 -5.78
C TRP A 212 4.15 -1.86 -5.48
N TRP A 213 3.22 -0.91 -5.53
CA TRP A 213 1.82 -1.13 -5.21
C TRP A 213 0.97 -0.77 -6.43
N TRP A 214 0.16 -1.71 -6.91
CA TRP A 214 -0.79 -1.44 -7.99
C TRP A 214 -2.15 -1.15 -7.42
N VAL A 215 -2.63 0.08 -7.59
CA VAL A 215 -3.86 0.58 -6.96
C VAL A 215 -4.86 1.02 -8.02
N LYS A 216 -6.15 0.88 -7.70
CA LYS A 216 -7.25 1.16 -8.64
C LYS A 216 -8.41 1.84 -7.92
N ALA A 217 -8.98 2.87 -8.55
CA ALA A 217 -10.17 3.55 -8.04
C ALA A 217 -11.34 2.56 -7.80
N GLY A 218 -11.98 2.69 -6.64
CA GLY A 218 -13.06 1.80 -6.20
C GLY A 218 -12.60 0.47 -5.62
N ILE A 219 -11.28 0.22 -5.54
CA ILE A 219 -10.71 -0.90 -4.83
C ILE A 219 -9.87 -0.32 -3.69
N PRO A 220 -10.23 -0.58 -2.41
CA PRO A 220 -9.67 0.16 -1.30
C PRO A 220 -8.22 -0.18 -0.95
N LEU A 221 -7.67 -1.20 -1.59
CA LEU A 221 -6.35 -1.75 -1.29
C LEU A 221 -5.61 -2.06 -2.59
N PRO A 222 -4.28 -2.21 -2.55
CA PRO A 222 -3.51 -2.62 -3.70
C PRO A 222 -4.00 -3.96 -4.27
N LEU A 223 -4.14 -4.03 -5.58
CA LEU A 223 -4.37 -5.25 -6.36
C LEU A 223 -3.18 -6.21 -6.29
N LEU A 224 -1.99 -5.66 -6.09
CA LEU A 224 -0.72 -6.36 -6.01
C LEU A 224 0.27 -5.49 -5.23
N VAL A 225 1.07 -6.13 -4.38
CA VAL A 225 2.24 -5.53 -3.72
C VAL A 225 3.46 -6.39 -4.07
N PHE A 226 4.59 -5.75 -4.36
CA PHE A 226 5.86 -6.39 -4.63
C PHE A 226 6.98 -5.65 -3.91
N SER A 227 7.90 -6.37 -3.28
CA SER A 227 9.04 -5.80 -2.56
C SER A 227 10.29 -6.66 -2.68
#